data_AF-A0A833TEE2-F1
#
_entry.id   AF-A0A833TEE2-F1
#
_cell.length_a   1.000
_cell.length_b   1.000
_cell.length_c   1.000
_cell.angle_alpha   90.00
_cell.angle_beta   90.00
_cell.angle_gamma   90.00
#
_symmetry.space_group_name_H-M   'P 1'
#
loop_
_entity.id
_entity.type
_entity.pdbx_description
1 polymer ?
#
loop_
_entity_poly.entity_id
_entity_poly.type
_entity_poly.pdbx_seq_one_letter_code
_entity_poly.pdbx_strand_id
1 'polypeptide(L)'
;MTPSLENSLPRSISAPFSLLGCPKLLVSEDGSDPRTFKIPTSHFLWPSLAKPVNRSGDLVKPMKRSVRPLFSLFLLIVFAATVSFRTLIRRSVGSGSIEVDPINVLAQTPPPMPVFNSTLLQYAAIDIGGARAKKEIAQLLDGNFGGQGKYRTFATWRRFNRHEVKERPSIGLPLGLRSPQFYRYWLDFRRLLDEWARKKAFFQPEVMSELIRLVKHPIDRHNGLLGSDRRYSSCAVVGNSGILLNSDKGELIDSHEIVIRLNNARTNGFERDVGSKTNISFVNSNILHFCVRRQGCFCHPYGINVPIVMYICQPVHILDYTFCNSSHKAPLFVTDPRFDVLCARIVKYYSLKRFAEVTGKPLEEWGTAHDGANFHYSSGMQAVMLALGVCDEVSIFGFGKSASAKHHYHTNQKVELALHDYEAEYAFYRDVVEKPWQVPFISGNFKIPPTTTSFIKVP
;
A
#
# COMPACT_ATOMS: atom_id res chain seq x y z
N MET A 1 -19.75 -51.74 37.24
CA MET A 1 -20.17 -51.49 35.84
C MET A 1 -20.02 -50.00 35.56
N THR A 2 -19.44 -49.70 34.39
CA THR A 2 -19.05 -48.40 33.79
C THR A 2 -18.05 -47.50 34.53
N PRO A 3 -16.91 -47.23 33.86
CA PRO A 3 -16.53 -45.84 33.59
C PRO A 3 -15.94 -45.57 32.18
N SER A 4 -15.99 -44.27 31.81
CA SER A 4 -15.08 -43.44 30.99
C SER A 4 -14.42 -43.95 29.69
N LEU A 5 -14.60 -43.18 28.61
CA LEU A 5 -13.84 -43.23 27.35
C LEU A 5 -12.94 -42.01 27.21
N GLU A 6 -11.66 -42.24 26.91
CA GLU A 6 -10.64 -41.23 26.61
C GLU A 6 -9.96 -41.51 25.26
N ASN A 7 -9.44 -40.43 24.68
CA ASN A 7 -8.86 -40.23 23.34
C ASN A 7 -7.81 -41.25 22.84
N SER A 8 -7.72 -41.41 21.51
CA SER A 8 -6.43 -41.44 20.80
C SER A 8 -6.55 -41.17 19.28
N LEU A 9 -5.80 -40.17 18.82
CA LEU A 9 -5.34 -39.98 17.43
C LEU A 9 -4.29 -41.05 17.05
N PRO A 10 -4.04 -41.30 15.76
CA PRO A 10 -2.71 -41.71 15.32
C PRO A 10 -2.03 -40.71 14.37
N ARG A 11 -0.72 -40.58 14.60
CA ARG A 11 0.29 -39.93 13.77
C ARG A 11 0.71 -40.82 12.59
N SER A 12 1.19 -40.14 11.55
CA SER A 12 2.10 -40.54 10.44
C SER A 12 2.83 -41.88 10.50
N ILE A 13 3.12 -42.47 9.31
CA ILE A 13 4.46 -42.90 8.84
C ILE A 13 4.41 -43.37 7.36
N SER A 14 5.52 -43.09 6.64
CA SER A 14 6.08 -43.49 5.31
C SER A 14 5.56 -44.77 4.59
N ALA A 15 5.63 -44.97 3.26
CA ALA A 15 6.74 -45.04 2.28
C ALA A 15 6.18 -45.58 0.89
N PRO A 16 6.91 -46.14 -0.13
CA PRO A 16 8.15 -45.80 -0.89
C PRO A 16 8.09 -45.99 -2.46
N PHE A 17 9.23 -45.80 -3.16
CA PHE A 17 9.64 -46.20 -4.56
C PHE A 17 8.97 -45.50 -5.78
N SER A 18 9.55 -45.28 -6.98
CA SER A 18 10.82 -45.66 -7.66
C SER A 18 11.00 -44.88 -8.99
N LEU A 19 12.28 -44.63 -9.34
CA LEU A 19 12.98 -44.50 -10.64
C LEU A 19 12.24 -44.38 -11.99
N LEU A 20 12.69 -43.40 -12.81
CA LEU A 20 12.89 -43.35 -14.28
C LEU A 20 13.57 -41.97 -14.54
N GLY A 21 14.82 -41.76 -15.03
CA GLY A 21 15.58 -42.34 -16.14
C GLY A 21 15.49 -41.41 -17.38
N CYS A 22 16.38 -40.43 -17.61
CA CYS A 22 17.49 -40.42 -18.61
C CYS A 22 17.94 -38.95 -18.90
N PRO A 23 19.03 -38.66 -19.66
CA PRO A 23 20.41 -39.13 -19.57
C PRO A 23 21.45 -37.97 -19.52
N LYS A 24 22.72 -38.33 -19.27
CA LYS A 24 23.91 -37.49 -19.47
C LYS A 24 24.29 -37.42 -20.96
N LEU A 25 24.83 -36.29 -21.40
CA LEU A 25 25.72 -36.19 -22.56
C LEU A 25 26.93 -35.34 -22.17
N LEU A 26 28.10 -35.80 -22.59
CA LEU A 26 29.45 -35.37 -22.23
C LEU A 26 30.20 -35.09 -23.56
N VAL A 27 31.14 -34.12 -23.51
CA VAL A 27 32.29 -33.89 -24.43
C VAL A 27 31.91 -33.19 -25.76
N SER A 28 32.61 -32.14 -26.25
CA SER A 28 34.07 -32.01 -26.39
C SER A 28 34.61 -30.56 -26.32
N GLU A 29 35.85 -30.48 -25.83
CA GLU A 29 36.84 -29.42 -26.09
C GLU A 29 37.50 -29.61 -27.47
N ASP A 30 38.01 -28.51 -28.02
CA ASP A 30 39.27 -28.28 -28.76
C ASP A 30 39.21 -26.80 -29.24
N GLY A 31 40.22 -25.91 -29.22
CA GLY A 31 41.66 -25.98 -28.97
C GLY A 31 42.39 -25.00 -29.92
N SER A 32 43.24 -24.10 -29.39
CA SER A 32 44.32 -23.29 -30.03
C SER A 32 43.96 -22.04 -30.89
N ASP A 33 44.73 -20.94 -31.04
CA ASP A 33 45.77 -20.16 -30.31
C ASP A 33 45.98 -18.82 -31.13
N PRO A 34 46.98 -17.93 -30.98
CA PRO A 34 46.82 -16.51 -30.59
C PRO A 34 47.23 -15.48 -31.68
N ARG A 35 46.94 -14.18 -31.48
CA ARG A 35 47.69 -13.05 -32.11
C ARG A 35 47.42 -11.67 -31.45
N THR A 36 48.37 -11.27 -30.60
CA THR A 36 49.08 -9.98 -30.47
C THR A 36 48.47 -8.61 -30.89
N PHE A 37 48.57 -7.67 -29.92
CA PHE A 37 49.04 -6.26 -30.00
C PHE A 37 48.21 -5.14 -30.70
N LYS A 38 47.69 -4.16 -29.91
CA LYS A 38 48.24 -2.79 -29.73
C LYS A 38 47.28 -1.82 -29.00
N ILE A 39 47.87 -1.02 -28.11
CA ILE A 39 47.35 0.21 -27.45
C ILE A 39 47.48 1.39 -28.43
N PRO A 40 46.64 2.45 -28.33
CA PRO A 40 47.20 3.73 -27.88
C PRO A 40 46.28 4.62 -27.00
N THR A 41 46.90 5.20 -25.98
CA THR A 41 46.71 6.55 -25.36
C THR A 41 46.74 7.67 -26.42
N SER A 42 46.30 8.93 -26.29
CA SER A 42 45.67 9.81 -25.29
C SER A 42 45.45 11.20 -25.96
N HIS A 43 44.68 12.09 -25.30
CA HIS A 43 44.55 13.56 -25.50
C HIS A 43 43.71 14.02 -26.72
N PHE A 44 42.83 15.03 -26.67
CA PHE A 44 43.00 16.38 -26.12
C PHE A 44 41.65 17.14 -25.93
N LEU A 45 41.61 17.92 -24.84
CA LEU A 45 41.09 19.29 -24.63
C LEU A 45 39.64 19.70 -24.98
N TRP A 46 38.96 20.13 -23.90
CA TRP A 46 37.95 21.21 -23.83
C TRP A 46 38.54 22.55 -24.32
N PRO A 47 37.73 23.52 -24.79
CA PRO A 47 37.38 24.60 -23.86
C PRO A 47 35.97 25.21 -24.04
N SER A 48 35.48 25.73 -22.90
CA SER A 48 34.42 26.69 -22.70
C SER A 48 34.61 28.01 -23.48
N LEU A 49 33.52 28.70 -23.83
CA LEU A 49 33.21 30.09 -23.39
C LEU A 49 31.94 30.62 -24.05
N ALA A 50 31.29 31.54 -23.35
CA ALA A 50 29.92 32.00 -23.58
C ALA A 50 29.84 33.43 -24.18
N LYS A 51 28.66 33.72 -24.77
CA LYS A 51 27.97 35.03 -24.96
C LYS A 51 28.45 35.97 -26.10
N PRO A 52 27.64 36.95 -26.58
CA PRO A 52 26.17 37.17 -26.45
C PRO A 52 25.43 37.61 -27.75
N VAL A 53 24.10 37.77 -27.58
CA VAL A 53 23.03 38.34 -28.43
C VAL A 53 23.31 39.77 -28.94
N ASN A 54 22.85 40.07 -30.16
CA ASN A 54 22.50 41.45 -30.59
C ASN A 54 21.16 41.49 -31.35
N ARG A 55 20.29 42.44 -30.98
CA ARG A 55 19.00 42.80 -31.59
C ARG A 55 19.21 43.75 -32.77
N SER A 56 18.26 43.76 -33.74
CA SER A 56 17.54 44.94 -34.31
C SER A 56 17.17 44.75 -35.79
N GLY A 57 15.95 45.12 -36.19
CA GLY A 57 15.67 45.62 -37.55
C GLY A 57 14.50 44.96 -38.31
N ASP A 58 13.43 45.71 -38.48
CA ASP A 58 12.16 45.39 -39.16
C ASP A 58 12.26 45.07 -40.67
N LEU A 59 11.32 44.26 -41.18
CA LEU A 59 10.69 44.52 -42.49
C LEU A 59 9.32 43.85 -42.63
N VAL A 60 8.25 44.63 -42.49
CA VAL A 60 6.86 44.29 -42.82
C VAL A 60 6.68 44.29 -44.34
N LYS A 61 6.12 43.20 -44.92
CA LYS A 61 5.67 43.13 -46.32
C LYS A 61 4.13 43.17 -46.41
N PRO A 62 3.52 43.94 -47.35
CA PRO A 62 2.07 44.11 -47.43
C PRO A 62 1.38 42.94 -48.17
N MET A 63 0.22 42.51 -47.66
CA MET A 63 -0.66 41.52 -48.29
C MET A 63 -1.38 42.07 -49.52
N LYS A 64 -1.36 41.28 -50.60
CA LYS A 64 -2.05 41.54 -51.87
C LYS A 64 -3.57 41.40 -51.73
N ARG A 65 -4.28 42.29 -52.43
CA ARG A 65 -5.75 42.36 -52.60
C ARG A 65 -6.35 41.03 -53.09
N SER A 66 -7.08 40.30 -52.25
CA SER A 66 -8.20 39.42 -52.70
C SER A 66 -9.23 39.01 -51.64
N VAL A 67 -9.18 39.51 -50.40
CA VAL A 67 -10.03 38.99 -49.29
C VAL A 67 -11.29 39.84 -49.00
N ARG A 68 -11.50 40.94 -49.74
CA ARG A 68 -12.64 41.85 -49.48
C ARG A 68 -14.04 41.23 -49.60
N PRO A 69 -14.37 40.35 -50.56
CA PRO A 69 -15.75 39.83 -50.64
C PRO A 69 -16.07 38.83 -49.53
N LEU A 70 -15.06 38.08 -49.04
CA LEU A 70 -15.24 37.07 -47.99
C LEU A 70 -15.40 37.70 -46.60
N PHE A 71 -14.67 38.78 -46.32
CA PHE A 71 -14.77 39.49 -45.04
C PHE A 71 -16.11 40.23 -44.90
N SER A 72 -16.63 40.81 -45.99
CA SER A 72 -17.96 41.42 -46.02
C SER A 72 -19.07 40.40 -45.80
N LEU A 73 -18.94 39.19 -46.36
CA LEU A 73 -19.91 38.11 -46.14
C LEU A 73 -19.89 37.61 -44.68
N PHE A 74 -18.69 37.47 -44.09
CA PHE A 74 -18.54 37.10 -42.69
C PHE A 74 -19.17 38.14 -41.76
N LEU A 75 -18.95 39.43 -42.01
CA LEU A 75 -19.58 40.50 -41.23
C LEU A 75 -21.10 40.51 -41.35
N LEU A 76 -21.65 40.18 -42.54
CA LEU A 76 -23.10 40.06 -42.76
C LEU A 76 -23.70 38.88 -41.98
N ILE A 77 -23.01 37.74 -41.92
CA ILE A 77 -23.43 36.57 -41.13
C ILE A 77 -23.40 36.90 -39.62
N VAL A 78 -22.34 37.56 -39.14
CA VAL A 78 -22.24 37.98 -37.73
C VAL A 78 -23.32 39.01 -37.38
N PHE A 79 -23.61 39.94 -38.30
CA PHE A 79 -24.69 40.91 -38.11
C PHE A 79 -26.08 40.24 -38.08
N ALA A 80 -26.36 39.31 -39.00
CA ALA A 80 -27.60 38.54 -38.98
C ALA A 80 -27.76 37.72 -37.70
N ALA A 81 -26.71 37.03 -37.24
CA ALA A 81 -26.72 36.24 -36.01
C ALA A 81 -26.97 37.12 -34.76
N THR A 82 -26.36 38.31 -34.70
CA THR A 82 -26.55 39.24 -33.57
C THR A 82 -27.94 39.88 -33.56
N VAL A 83 -28.54 40.15 -34.72
CA VAL A 83 -29.93 40.63 -34.82
C VAL A 83 -30.90 39.50 -34.43
N SER A 84 -30.70 38.27 -34.91
CA SER A 84 -31.52 37.11 -34.52
C SER A 84 -31.46 36.84 -33.01
N PHE A 85 -30.27 36.89 -32.42
CA PHE A 85 -30.08 36.72 -30.98
C PHE A 85 -30.75 37.85 -30.18
N ARG A 86 -30.67 39.11 -30.64
CA ARG A 86 -31.37 40.24 -30.02
C ARG A 86 -32.89 40.13 -30.14
N THR A 87 -33.43 39.61 -31.25
CA THR A 87 -34.87 39.36 -31.37
C THR A 87 -35.36 38.19 -30.51
N LEU A 88 -34.51 37.17 -30.29
CA LEU A 88 -34.81 36.06 -29.39
C LEU A 88 -34.84 36.51 -27.92
N ILE A 89 -33.89 37.36 -27.52
CA ILE A 89 -33.85 37.96 -26.17
C ILE A 89 -34.98 38.96 -25.97
N ARG A 90 -35.31 39.81 -26.96
CA ARG A 90 -36.44 40.74 -26.85
C ARG A 90 -37.81 40.05 -26.83
N ARG A 91 -37.97 38.89 -27.48
CA ARG A 91 -39.20 38.07 -27.39
C ARG A 91 -39.28 37.23 -26.12
N SER A 92 -38.16 36.97 -25.44
CA SER A 92 -38.12 36.23 -24.16
C SER A 92 -38.41 37.14 -22.94
N VAL A 93 -38.19 38.46 -23.05
CA VAL A 93 -38.37 39.42 -21.94
C VAL A 93 -39.73 40.15 -21.99
N GLY A 94 -40.62 39.79 -22.92
CA GLY A 94 -41.94 40.43 -23.07
C GLY A 94 -43.09 39.42 -23.02
N SER A 95 -43.76 39.36 -21.86
CA SER A 95 -45.03 38.67 -21.60
C SER A 95 -44.96 37.14 -21.48
N GLY A 96 -45.05 36.67 -20.24
CA GLY A 96 -45.23 35.26 -19.89
C GLY A 96 -44.94 35.04 -18.42
N SER A 97 -45.93 35.30 -17.57
CA SER A 97 -45.93 34.87 -16.17
C SER A 97 -45.84 33.34 -16.12
N ILE A 98 -44.64 32.82 -15.89
CA ILE A 98 -44.42 31.44 -15.51
C ILE A 98 -44.19 31.47 -14.00
N GLU A 99 -45.17 30.96 -13.26
CA GLU A 99 -44.97 30.53 -11.87
C GLU A 99 -43.76 29.61 -11.83
N VAL A 100 -42.68 30.11 -11.24
CA VAL A 100 -41.53 29.29 -10.85
C VAL A 100 -41.81 28.88 -9.42
N ASP A 101 -42.25 27.63 -9.25
CA ASP A 101 -42.17 26.95 -7.96
C ASP A 101 -40.74 27.14 -7.42
N PRO A 102 -40.55 27.58 -6.17
CA PRO A 102 -39.23 27.78 -5.62
C PRO A 102 -38.55 26.41 -5.50
N ILE A 103 -37.77 26.04 -6.52
CA ILE A 103 -36.75 25.02 -6.38
C ILE A 103 -35.83 25.53 -5.28
N ASN A 104 -35.96 24.87 -4.14
CA ASN A 104 -35.10 25.01 -2.98
C ASN A 104 -33.69 24.57 -3.39
N VAL A 105 -32.98 25.42 -4.13
CA VAL A 105 -31.53 25.31 -4.28
C VAL A 105 -30.96 25.74 -2.94
N LEU A 106 -30.98 24.80 -2.00
CA LEU A 106 -30.05 24.78 -0.89
C LEU A 106 -28.66 24.87 -1.53
N ALA A 107 -28.15 26.09 -1.66
CA ALA A 107 -26.73 26.33 -1.78
C ALA A 107 -26.12 25.68 -0.53
N GLN A 108 -25.68 24.43 -0.67
CA GLN A 108 -24.90 23.77 0.35
C GLN A 108 -23.63 24.63 0.50
N THR A 109 -23.63 25.50 1.51
CA THR A 109 -22.41 26.11 2.01
C THR A 109 -21.39 24.98 2.14
N PRO A 110 -20.18 25.10 1.56
CA PRO A 110 -19.17 24.07 1.72
C PRO A 110 -19.04 23.76 3.21
N PRO A 111 -18.99 22.47 3.60
CA PRO A 111 -18.96 22.09 5.00
C PRO A 111 -17.83 22.85 5.68
N PRO A 112 -18.06 23.41 6.88
CA PRO A 112 -17.03 24.17 7.58
C PRO A 112 -15.76 23.33 7.68
N MET A 113 -14.61 23.94 7.36
CA MET A 113 -13.31 23.30 7.48
C MET A 113 -13.21 22.64 8.87
N PRO A 114 -12.88 21.35 8.95
CA PRO A 114 -12.86 20.66 10.22
C PRO A 114 -11.79 21.28 11.10
N VAL A 115 -12.20 21.78 12.27
CA VAL A 115 -11.27 22.27 13.28
C VAL A 115 -10.87 21.07 14.14
N PHE A 116 -9.68 20.54 13.86
CA PHE A 116 -9.11 19.46 14.65
C PHE A 116 -8.53 19.99 15.96
N ASN A 117 -8.70 19.23 17.04
CA ASN A 117 -8.03 19.49 18.31
C ASN A 117 -6.50 19.43 18.11
N SER A 118 -5.84 20.59 18.25
CA SER A 118 -4.41 20.76 18.02
C SER A 118 -3.54 19.93 18.97
N THR A 119 -3.96 19.80 20.24
CA THR A 119 -3.28 18.96 21.23
C THR A 119 -3.30 17.50 20.80
N LEU A 120 -4.46 16.97 20.39
CA LEU A 120 -4.55 15.59 19.90
C LEU A 120 -3.67 15.36 18.66
N LEU A 121 -3.62 16.31 17.73
CA LEU A 121 -2.73 16.23 16.56
C LEU A 121 -1.25 16.18 16.96
N GLN A 122 -0.84 17.00 17.93
CA GLN A 122 0.54 17.01 18.43
C GLN A 122 0.90 15.68 19.09
N TYR A 123 0.06 15.14 19.97
CA TYR A 123 0.31 13.86 20.62
C TYR A 123 0.31 12.69 19.63
N ALA A 124 -0.58 12.71 18.64
CA ALA A 124 -0.63 11.71 17.59
C ALA A 124 0.62 11.72 16.69
N ALA A 125 1.30 12.88 16.55
CA ALA A 125 2.52 13.00 15.77
C ALA A 125 3.78 12.42 16.46
N ILE A 126 3.75 12.19 17.78
CA ILE A 126 4.87 11.66 18.56
C ILE A 126 5.08 10.17 18.29
N ASP A 127 6.26 9.78 17.82
CA ASP A 127 6.68 8.38 17.70
C ASP A 127 7.43 7.93 18.97
N ILE A 128 6.70 7.28 19.89
CA ILE A 128 7.24 6.80 21.18
C ILE A 128 8.30 5.71 20.96
N GLY A 129 8.10 4.84 19.95
CA GLY A 129 9.04 3.79 19.58
C GLY A 129 10.23 4.27 18.74
N GLY A 130 10.21 5.51 18.26
CA GLY A 130 11.12 6.02 17.23
C GLY A 130 12.59 5.97 17.62
N ALA A 131 12.96 6.29 18.87
CA ALA A 131 14.35 6.22 19.32
C ALA A 131 14.88 4.77 19.36
N ARG A 132 14.04 3.83 19.79
CA ARG A 132 14.36 2.39 19.79
C ARG A 132 14.53 1.88 18.36
N ALA A 133 13.60 2.21 17.47
CA ALA A 133 13.67 1.84 16.06
C ALA A 133 14.92 2.40 15.37
N LYS A 134 15.29 3.66 15.62
CA LYS A 134 16.53 4.27 15.08
C LYS A 134 17.78 3.51 15.52
N LYS A 135 17.86 3.15 16.81
CA LYS A 135 18.97 2.35 17.34
C LYS A 135 19.04 0.97 16.70
N GLU A 136 17.89 0.31 16.53
CA GLU A 136 17.80 -0.99 15.86
C GLU A 136 18.25 -0.91 14.40
N ILE A 137 17.80 0.10 13.66
CA ILE A 137 18.19 0.32 12.26
C ILE A 137 19.72 0.52 12.16
N ALA A 138 20.31 1.33 13.03
CA ALA A 138 21.76 1.54 13.05
C ALA A 138 22.51 0.22 13.30
N GLN A 139 22.08 -0.56 14.28
CA GLN A 139 22.65 -1.89 14.56
C GLN A 139 22.54 -2.83 13.35
N LEU A 140 21.40 -2.82 12.66
CA LEU A 140 21.20 -3.63 11.47
C LEU A 140 22.09 -3.19 10.30
N LEU A 141 22.29 -1.88 10.09
CA LEU A 141 23.18 -1.35 9.05
C LEU A 141 24.65 -1.70 9.30
N ASP A 142 25.05 -1.78 10.57
CA ASP A 142 26.38 -2.22 11.02
C ASP A 142 26.55 -3.76 10.98
N GLY A 143 25.51 -4.49 10.60
CA GLY A 143 25.52 -5.96 10.57
C GLY A 143 25.44 -6.62 11.94
N ASN A 144 25.01 -5.89 12.97
CA ASN A 144 24.79 -6.43 14.31
C ASN A 144 23.36 -6.97 14.47
N PHE A 145 23.23 -8.28 14.36
CA PHE A 145 21.97 -9.01 14.59
C PHE A 145 21.88 -9.60 16.02
N GLY A 146 22.90 -9.42 16.86
CA GLY A 146 23.09 -10.16 18.12
C GLY A 146 22.18 -9.76 19.29
N GLY A 147 21.54 -8.58 19.23
CA GLY A 147 20.58 -8.14 20.26
C GLY A 147 19.15 -8.69 20.10
N GLN A 148 18.90 -9.46 19.03
CA GLN A 148 17.57 -9.84 18.58
C GLN A 148 17.14 -11.22 19.12
N GLY A 149 17.27 -11.45 20.42
CA GLY A 149 17.02 -12.73 21.11
C GLY A 149 15.61 -13.34 20.97
N LYS A 150 14.72 -12.77 20.15
CA LYS A 150 13.39 -13.32 19.82
C LYS A 150 13.13 -13.54 18.33
N TYR A 151 13.99 -13.08 17.42
CA TYR A 151 13.78 -13.23 15.97
C TYR A 151 14.86 -14.12 15.37
N ARG A 152 14.50 -15.39 15.11
CA ARG A 152 15.35 -16.31 14.34
C ARG A 152 15.33 -15.87 12.88
N THR A 153 16.21 -14.94 12.51
CA THR A 153 16.37 -14.47 11.12
C THR A 153 16.90 -15.59 10.22
N PHE A 154 16.68 -15.47 8.90
CA PHE A 154 17.24 -16.36 7.87
C PHE A 154 18.74 -16.63 8.06
N ALA A 155 19.48 -15.64 8.57
CA ALA A 155 20.92 -15.70 8.84
C ALA A 155 21.32 -16.71 9.95
N THR A 156 20.36 -17.27 10.68
CA THR A 156 20.58 -18.30 11.71
C THR A 156 20.23 -19.72 11.25
N TRP A 157 19.92 -19.92 9.95
CA TRP A 157 19.35 -21.17 9.45
C TRP A 157 20.38 -22.24 9.01
N ARG A 158 20.18 -23.46 9.53
CA ARG A 158 21.05 -24.65 9.37
C ARG A 158 21.16 -25.24 7.95
N ARG A 159 20.29 -24.88 6.99
CA ARG A 159 20.33 -25.50 5.64
C ARG A 159 21.50 -24.99 4.78
N PHE A 160 22.08 -23.84 5.14
CA PHE A 160 23.35 -23.35 4.58
C PHE A 160 24.56 -23.68 5.48
N ASN A 161 24.37 -23.88 6.79
CA ASN A 161 25.41 -24.34 7.72
C ASN A 161 25.58 -25.87 7.73
N ARG A 162 25.48 -26.56 6.58
CA ARG A 162 25.72 -28.00 6.55
C ARG A 162 27.22 -28.34 6.58
N HIS A 163 28.08 -27.36 6.35
CA HIS A 163 29.51 -27.41 6.63
C HIS A 163 29.84 -26.15 7.42
N GLU A 164 29.84 -26.23 8.74
CA GLU A 164 30.92 -25.70 9.58
C GLU A 164 30.55 -25.78 11.06
N VAL A 165 31.62 -25.93 11.83
CA VAL A 165 31.68 -26.33 13.23
C VAL A 165 30.93 -25.35 14.13
N LYS A 166 30.52 -25.84 15.30
CA LYS A 166 29.97 -25.06 16.42
C LYS A 166 30.87 -23.86 16.76
N GLU A 167 30.61 -22.70 16.17
CA GLU A 167 31.16 -21.43 16.67
C GLU A 167 30.02 -20.48 17.05
N ARG A 168 30.13 -19.94 18.27
CA ARG A 168 29.22 -18.94 18.82
C ARG A 168 29.50 -17.60 18.12
N PRO A 169 28.48 -16.84 17.66
CA PRO A 169 28.76 -15.53 17.09
C PRO A 169 29.10 -14.54 18.21
N SER A 170 30.37 -14.16 18.29
CA SER A 170 30.77 -12.87 18.83
C SER A 170 30.39 -11.80 17.80
N ILE A 171 29.59 -10.83 18.24
CA ILE A 171 29.34 -9.49 17.65
C ILE A 171 29.82 -9.34 16.19
N GLY A 172 28.89 -9.46 15.23
CA GLY A 172 29.16 -9.21 13.81
C GLY A 172 28.18 -9.89 12.85
N LEU A 173 28.33 -9.59 11.56
CA LEU A 173 27.52 -10.16 10.47
C LEU A 173 27.56 -11.70 10.53
N PRO A 174 26.42 -12.41 10.60
CA PRO A 174 26.37 -13.88 10.60
C PRO A 174 27.20 -14.47 9.46
N LEU A 175 28.00 -15.50 9.73
CA LEU A 175 28.99 -16.05 8.79
C LEU A 175 28.42 -16.37 7.39
N GLY A 176 27.14 -16.78 7.31
CA GLY A 176 26.45 -17.00 6.03
C GLY A 176 26.31 -15.74 5.16
N LEU A 177 26.06 -14.56 5.75
CA LEU A 177 25.95 -13.28 5.03
C LEU A 177 27.32 -12.73 4.56
N ARG A 178 28.43 -13.29 5.04
CA ARG A 178 29.80 -12.93 4.61
C ARG A 178 30.24 -13.66 3.34
N SER A 179 29.52 -14.69 2.88
CA SER A 179 29.94 -15.39 1.67
C SER A 179 29.74 -14.50 0.43
N PRO A 180 30.56 -14.66 -0.63
CA PRO A 180 30.41 -13.90 -1.88
C PRO A 180 29.01 -14.02 -2.50
N GLN A 181 28.28 -15.10 -2.24
CA GLN A 181 26.92 -15.34 -2.73
C GLN A 181 25.88 -14.41 -2.08
N PHE A 182 26.11 -13.98 -0.84
CA PHE A 182 25.17 -13.14 -0.08
C PHE A 182 25.53 -11.64 -0.10
N TYR A 183 26.69 -11.26 -0.64
CA TYR A 183 27.15 -9.87 -0.71
C TYR A 183 26.16 -8.95 -1.43
N ARG A 184 25.56 -9.39 -2.54
CA ARG A 184 24.56 -8.59 -3.29
C ARG A 184 23.30 -8.31 -2.47
N TYR A 185 22.75 -9.34 -1.82
CA TYR A 185 21.58 -9.20 -0.93
C TYR A 185 21.86 -8.26 0.24
N TRP A 186 23.08 -8.28 0.77
CA TRP A 186 23.51 -7.38 1.84
C TRP A 186 23.56 -5.91 1.38
N LEU A 187 24.13 -5.64 0.20
CA LEU A 187 24.14 -4.29 -0.37
C LEU A 187 22.72 -3.76 -0.62
N ASP A 188 21.85 -4.58 -1.20
CA ASP A 188 20.46 -4.21 -1.44
C ASP A 188 19.70 -4.00 -0.12
N PHE A 189 19.90 -4.87 0.86
CA PHE A 189 19.32 -4.71 2.20
C PHE A 189 19.72 -3.39 2.82
N ARG A 190 21.01 -3.06 2.85
CA ARG A 190 21.49 -1.80 3.41
C ARG A 190 20.89 -0.60 2.69
N ARG A 191 20.91 -0.60 1.36
CA ARG A 191 20.35 0.49 0.54
C ARG A 191 18.86 0.68 0.83
N LEU A 192 18.09 -0.40 0.83
CA LEU A 192 16.64 -0.36 1.05
C LEU A 192 16.29 0.02 2.49
N LEU A 193 17.00 -0.51 3.49
CA LEU A 193 16.79 -0.17 4.90
C LEU A 193 17.10 1.29 5.19
N ASP A 194 18.20 1.80 4.65
CA ASP A 194 18.60 3.20 4.78
C ASP A 194 17.62 4.16 4.07
N GLU A 195 17.17 3.83 2.86
CA GLU A 195 16.11 4.58 2.17
C GLU A 195 14.78 4.56 2.95
N TRP A 196 14.39 3.37 3.44
CA TRP A 196 13.18 3.18 4.22
C TRP A 196 13.21 4.02 5.51
N ALA A 197 14.32 3.99 6.23
CA ALA A 197 14.53 4.75 7.45
C ALA A 197 14.47 6.27 7.21
N ARG A 198 15.11 6.76 6.13
CA ARG A 198 15.03 8.18 5.75
C ARG A 198 13.60 8.61 5.46
N LYS A 199 12.86 7.84 4.65
CA LYS A 199 11.46 8.18 4.29
C LYS A 199 10.55 8.16 5.52
N LYS A 200 10.74 7.20 6.44
CA LYS A 200 9.96 7.10 7.69
C LYS A 200 10.20 8.29 8.62
N ALA A 201 11.36 8.96 8.54
CA ALA A 201 11.70 10.07 9.43
C ALA A 201 10.86 11.34 9.17
N PHE A 202 10.21 11.46 8.01
CA PHE A 202 9.47 12.64 7.60
C PHE A 202 7.99 12.32 7.34
N PHE A 203 7.12 13.19 7.85
CA PHE A 203 5.70 13.14 7.53
C PHE A 203 5.42 13.94 6.26
N GLN A 204 4.71 13.33 5.31
CA GLN A 204 4.29 13.96 4.06
C GLN A 204 2.80 13.66 3.81
N PRO A 205 1.90 14.64 3.99
CA PRO A 205 0.46 14.43 3.87
C PRO A 205 -0.02 14.17 2.42
N GLU A 206 0.83 14.43 1.41
CA GLU A 206 0.51 14.24 -0.01
C GLU A 206 0.61 12.78 -0.49
N VAL A 207 1.15 11.87 0.35
CA VAL A 207 1.42 10.48 -0.05
C VAL A 207 0.18 9.75 -0.58
N MET A 208 -1.02 10.11 -0.13
CA MET A 208 -2.28 9.54 -0.61
C MET A 208 -2.48 9.72 -2.11
N SER A 209 -2.14 10.90 -2.65
CA SER A 209 -2.23 11.18 -4.09
C SER A 209 -1.15 10.44 -4.90
N GLU A 210 -0.04 10.07 -4.26
CA GLU A 210 1.06 9.35 -4.89
C GLU A 210 0.82 7.83 -4.98
N LEU A 211 -0.17 7.29 -4.26
CA LEU A 211 -0.44 5.84 -4.22
C LEU A 211 -0.77 5.25 -5.60
N ILE A 212 -1.34 6.04 -6.50
CA ILE A 212 -1.55 5.64 -7.90
C ILE A 212 -0.22 5.28 -8.56
N ARG A 213 0.79 6.14 -8.42
CA ARG A 213 2.13 5.89 -8.99
C ARG A 213 2.90 4.83 -8.22
N LEU A 214 2.78 4.83 -6.90
CA LEU A 214 3.58 3.97 -6.01
C LEU A 214 3.08 2.52 -5.99
N VAL A 215 1.77 2.29 -6.16
CA VAL A 215 1.16 0.96 -6.02
C VAL A 215 0.39 0.53 -7.26
N LYS A 216 -0.53 1.36 -7.77
CA LYS A 216 -1.39 0.99 -8.91
C LYS A 216 -0.59 0.79 -10.20
N HIS A 217 0.26 1.75 -10.59
CA HIS A 217 1.04 1.66 -11.83
C HIS A 217 1.91 0.38 -11.93
N PRO A 218 2.68 -0.01 -10.90
CA PRO A 218 3.40 -1.29 -10.92
C PRO A 218 2.50 -2.52 -11.08
N ILE A 219 1.33 -2.53 -10.44
CA ILE A 219 0.35 -3.63 -10.55
C ILE A 219 -0.24 -3.70 -11.95
N ASP A 220 -0.69 -2.57 -12.50
CA ASP A 220 -1.26 -2.47 -13.85
C ASP A 220 -0.27 -2.96 -14.90
N ARG A 221 0.99 -2.51 -14.80
CA ARG A 221 2.06 -2.92 -15.72
C ARG A 221 2.28 -4.43 -15.68
N HIS A 222 2.24 -5.04 -14.49
CA HIS A 222 2.35 -6.49 -14.36
C HIS A 222 1.19 -7.22 -15.03
N ASN A 223 -0.02 -6.67 -14.95
CA ASN A 223 -1.21 -7.21 -15.58
C ASN A 223 -1.32 -6.87 -17.08
N GLY A 224 -0.28 -6.29 -17.69
CA GLY A 224 -0.26 -5.92 -19.11
C GLY A 224 -1.10 -4.69 -19.45
N LEU A 225 -1.52 -3.91 -18.45
CA LEU A 225 -2.27 -2.68 -18.62
C LEU A 225 -1.31 -1.47 -18.72
N LEU A 226 -1.69 -0.48 -19.52
CA LEU A 226 -0.99 0.81 -19.54
C LEU A 226 -1.23 1.53 -18.21
N GLY A 227 -0.14 1.98 -17.56
CA GLY A 227 -0.25 2.75 -16.31
C GLY A 227 -1.08 4.01 -16.54
N SER A 228 -2.26 4.06 -15.93
CA SER A 228 -3.18 5.19 -16.01
C SER A 228 -3.25 5.88 -14.66
N ASP A 229 -3.14 7.21 -14.68
CA ASP A 229 -3.37 8.07 -13.51
C ASP A 229 -4.84 8.07 -13.05
N ARG A 230 -5.74 7.41 -13.78
CA ARG A 230 -7.11 7.18 -13.32
C ARG A 230 -7.11 6.16 -12.20
N ARG A 231 -7.94 6.42 -11.19
CA ARG A 231 -8.26 5.47 -10.13
C ARG A 231 -9.05 4.29 -10.69
N TYR A 232 -9.05 3.18 -9.97
CA TYR A 232 -9.99 2.08 -10.23
C TYR A 232 -11.41 2.55 -9.93
N SER A 233 -12.40 2.11 -10.71
CA SER A 233 -13.79 2.52 -10.55
C SER A 233 -14.36 2.13 -9.19
N SER A 234 -14.04 0.92 -8.72
CA SER A 234 -14.54 0.43 -7.43
C SER A 234 -13.62 -0.60 -6.79
N CYS A 235 -13.48 -0.53 -5.47
CA CYS A 235 -12.66 -1.44 -4.69
C CYS A 235 -13.42 -2.05 -3.52
N ALA A 236 -13.38 -3.38 -3.39
CA ALA A 236 -13.81 -4.07 -2.19
C ALA A 236 -12.58 -4.38 -1.31
N VAL A 237 -12.61 -3.93 -0.06
CA VAL A 237 -11.62 -4.34 0.95
C VAL A 237 -12.28 -5.38 1.85
N VAL A 238 -11.76 -6.61 1.82
CA VAL A 238 -12.34 -7.76 2.53
C VAL A 238 -11.46 -8.11 3.73
N GLY A 239 -11.95 -7.72 4.90
CA GLY A 239 -11.40 -8.09 6.20
C GLY A 239 -11.72 -9.53 6.58
N ASN A 240 -11.11 -9.98 7.66
CA ASN A 240 -11.14 -11.40 8.05
C ASN A 240 -12.23 -11.72 9.07
N SER A 241 -13.03 -10.75 9.51
CA SER A 241 -13.97 -10.91 10.62
C SER A 241 -15.01 -12.00 10.37
N GLY A 242 -15.35 -12.76 11.41
CA GLY A 242 -16.39 -13.79 11.39
C GLY A 242 -17.80 -13.27 11.10
N ILE A 243 -18.00 -11.95 11.13
CA ILE A 243 -19.26 -11.30 10.75
C ILE A 243 -19.66 -11.55 9.29
N LEU A 244 -18.71 -11.96 8.45
CA LEU A 244 -18.98 -12.32 7.06
C LEU A 244 -19.73 -13.65 6.90
N LEU A 245 -19.75 -14.52 7.91
CA LEU A 245 -20.41 -15.83 7.79
C LEU A 245 -21.93 -15.68 7.67
N ASN A 246 -22.53 -16.40 6.72
CA ASN A 246 -23.95 -16.36 6.36
C ASN A 246 -24.44 -14.96 5.94
N SER A 247 -23.58 -14.21 5.27
CA SER A 247 -23.87 -12.83 4.86
C SER A 247 -24.29 -12.70 3.40
N ASP A 248 -24.04 -13.73 2.58
CA ASP A 248 -24.38 -13.80 1.16
C ASP A 248 -23.81 -12.63 0.34
N LYS A 249 -22.68 -12.07 0.79
CA LYS A 249 -22.03 -10.92 0.13
C LYS A 249 -21.04 -11.30 -0.95
N GLY A 250 -20.82 -12.59 -1.21
CA GLY A 250 -19.78 -13.04 -2.14
C GLY A 250 -19.91 -12.46 -3.54
N GLU A 251 -21.12 -12.46 -4.10
CA GLU A 251 -21.37 -11.88 -5.43
C GLU A 251 -21.16 -10.36 -5.46
N LEU A 252 -21.60 -9.65 -4.42
CA LEU A 252 -21.40 -8.20 -4.29
C LEU A 252 -19.91 -7.84 -4.13
N ILE A 253 -19.13 -8.66 -3.42
CA ILE A 253 -17.69 -8.47 -3.30
C ILE A 253 -17.05 -8.65 -4.68
N ASP A 254 -17.37 -9.72 -5.39
CA ASP A 254 -16.77 -10.06 -6.68
C ASP A 254 -17.19 -9.10 -7.82
N SER A 255 -18.27 -8.32 -7.64
CA SER A 255 -18.72 -7.30 -8.60
C SER A 255 -17.84 -6.04 -8.66
N HIS A 256 -16.95 -5.83 -7.68
CA HIS A 256 -16.03 -4.68 -7.68
C HIS A 256 -14.92 -4.87 -8.70
N GLU A 257 -14.37 -3.79 -9.26
CA GLU A 257 -13.24 -3.88 -10.22
C GLU A 257 -12.04 -4.57 -9.55
N ILE A 258 -11.70 -4.13 -8.34
CA ILE A 258 -10.56 -4.62 -7.57
C ILE A 258 -11.02 -5.16 -6.22
N VAL A 259 -10.58 -6.38 -5.88
CA VAL A 259 -10.78 -6.97 -4.55
C VAL A 259 -9.44 -7.07 -3.82
N ILE A 260 -9.34 -6.41 -2.67
CA ILE A 260 -8.17 -6.41 -1.77
C ILE A 260 -8.48 -7.33 -0.59
N ARG A 261 -7.67 -8.37 -0.37
CA ARG A 261 -7.82 -9.32 0.75
C ARG A 261 -6.64 -9.31 1.68
N LEU A 262 -6.90 -9.54 2.97
CA LEU A 262 -5.91 -9.37 4.04
C LEU A 262 -5.22 -10.68 4.45
N ASN A 263 -3.91 -10.63 4.63
CA ASN A 263 -3.12 -11.70 5.23
C ASN A 263 -3.36 -13.06 4.52
N ASN A 264 -3.67 -14.11 5.28
CA ASN A 264 -3.83 -15.49 4.79
C ASN A 264 -5.27 -16.00 4.94
N ALA A 265 -6.26 -15.17 4.62
CA ALA A 265 -7.67 -15.56 4.73
C ALA A 265 -8.02 -16.60 3.67
N ARG A 266 -8.79 -17.63 4.04
CA ARG A 266 -9.23 -18.65 3.09
C ARG A 266 -10.44 -18.14 2.31
N THR A 267 -10.48 -18.33 1.00
CA THR A 267 -11.70 -18.10 0.20
C THR A 267 -12.44 -19.40 -0.06
N ASN A 268 -11.70 -20.49 -0.33
CA ASN A 268 -12.26 -21.81 -0.60
C ASN A 268 -13.09 -22.34 0.58
N GLY A 269 -14.37 -22.62 0.31
CA GLY A 269 -15.38 -23.05 1.26
C GLY A 269 -16.20 -21.91 1.88
N PHE A 270 -15.91 -20.66 1.50
CA PHE A 270 -16.56 -19.45 2.01
C PHE A 270 -17.01 -18.49 0.89
N GLU A 271 -16.93 -18.90 -0.38
CA GLU A 271 -17.13 -18.05 -1.55
C GLU A 271 -18.51 -17.37 -1.56
N ARG A 272 -19.54 -18.06 -1.07
CA ARG A 272 -20.89 -17.49 -0.91
C ARG A 272 -20.90 -16.21 -0.06
N ASP A 273 -20.06 -16.17 0.96
CA ASP A 273 -20.00 -15.08 1.94
C ASP A 273 -18.93 -14.05 1.60
N VAL A 274 -17.76 -14.51 1.13
CA VAL A 274 -16.57 -13.66 1.00
C VAL A 274 -16.12 -13.47 -0.44
N GLY A 275 -16.76 -14.12 -1.41
CA GLY A 275 -16.39 -14.08 -2.82
C GLY A 275 -15.16 -14.92 -3.14
N SER A 276 -14.84 -15.00 -4.43
CA SER A 276 -13.74 -15.78 -4.99
C SER A 276 -12.64 -14.90 -5.60
N LYS A 277 -12.98 -13.68 -6.02
CA LYS A 277 -12.07 -12.75 -6.70
C LYS A 277 -11.04 -12.19 -5.74
N THR A 278 -9.79 -12.10 -6.19
CA THR A 278 -8.71 -11.40 -5.48
C THR A 278 -7.77 -10.76 -6.50
N ASN A 279 -7.62 -9.45 -6.43
CA ASN A 279 -6.70 -8.69 -7.28
C ASN A 279 -5.44 -8.28 -6.53
N ILE A 280 -5.53 -8.01 -5.22
CA ILE A 280 -4.41 -7.59 -4.38
C ILE A 280 -4.44 -8.35 -3.07
N SER A 281 -3.30 -8.94 -2.70
CA SER A 281 -3.06 -9.49 -1.38
C SER A 281 -2.37 -8.46 -0.51
N PHE A 282 -3.04 -7.95 0.52
CA PHE A 282 -2.43 -7.02 1.46
C PHE A 282 -2.00 -7.75 2.73
N VAL A 283 -0.69 -7.80 3.04
CA VAL A 283 -0.17 -8.65 4.12
C VAL A 283 0.77 -7.89 5.07
N ASN A 284 0.83 -8.33 6.31
CA ASN A 284 1.88 -7.95 7.25
C ASN A 284 3.23 -8.62 6.85
N SER A 285 4.37 -7.91 6.93
CA SER A 285 5.69 -8.50 6.65
C SER A 285 6.08 -9.70 7.53
N ASN A 286 5.46 -9.88 8.70
CA ASN A 286 5.58 -11.10 9.49
C ASN A 286 5.19 -12.36 8.67
N ILE A 287 4.22 -12.25 7.77
CA ILE A 287 3.82 -13.36 6.90
C ILE A 287 4.99 -13.78 5.98
N LEU A 288 5.66 -12.80 5.36
CA LEU A 288 6.84 -13.06 4.56
C LEU A 288 7.99 -13.61 5.40
N HIS A 289 8.20 -13.06 6.60
CA HIS A 289 9.19 -13.55 7.56
C HIS A 289 8.98 -15.03 7.92
N PHE A 290 7.73 -15.50 7.98
CA PHE A 290 7.46 -16.94 8.11
C PHE A 290 7.75 -17.73 6.82
N CYS A 291 7.45 -17.15 5.65
CA CYS A 291 7.59 -17.81 4.35
C CYS A 291 9.03 -17.87 3.83
N VAL A 292 9.94 -16.99 4.26
CA VAL A 292 11.37 -17.02 3.86
C VAL A 292 12.04 -18.37 4.15
N ARG A 293 11.50 -19.13 5.11
CA ARG A 293 11.98 -20.45 5.51
C ARG A 293 11.52 -21.58 4.58
N ARG A 294 10.62 -21.29 3.65
CA ARG A 294 10.09 -22.23 2.66
C ARG A 294 10.96 -22.20 1.40
N GLN A 295 10.90 -23.27 0.62
CA GLN A 295 11.59 -23.31 -0.67
C GLN A 295 11.04 -22.21 -1.59
N GLY A 296 11.94 -21.43 -2.19
CA GLY A 296 11.57 -20.31 -3.07
C GLY A 296 10.76 -19.20 -2.41
N CYS A 297 10.84 -19.04 -1.08
CA CYS A 297 10.04 -18.07 -0.33
C CYS A 297 8.51 -18.19 -0.55
N PHE A 298 7.99 -19.38 -0.84
CA PHE A 298 6.60 -19.54 -1.26
C PHE A 298 5.57 -18.88 -0.31
N CYS A 299 5.03 -17.74 -0.74
CA CYS A 299 4.17 -16.84 0.05
C CYS A 299 2.98 -16.34 -0.77
N HIS A 300 2.14 -17.24 -1.28
CA HIS A 300 1.03 -16.88 -2.17
C HIS A 300 -0.34 -17.24 -1.57
N PRO A 301 -0.86 -16.47 -0.60
CA PRO A 301 -2.11 -16.81 0.08
C PRO A 301 -3.33 -16.86 -0.86
N TYR A 302 -3.33 -16.05 -1.91
CA TYR A 302 -4.44 -15.94 -2.87
C TYR A 302 -4.04 -16.36 -4.29
N GLY A 303 -2.92 -17.07 -4.45
CA GLY A 303 -2.44 -17.57 -5.73
C GLY A 303 -1.18 -16.87 -6.25
N ILE A 304 -0.42 -17.58 -7.09
CA ILE A 304 0.93 -17.19 -7.53
C ILE A 304 0.96 -15.96 -8.45
N ASN A 305 -0.19 -15.60 -9.04
CA ASN A 305 -0.33 -14.47 -9.96
C ASN A 305 -0.93 -13.23 -9.27
N VAL A 306 -1.26 -13.31 -7.97
CA VAL A 306 -1.83 -12.17 -7.23
C VAL A 306 -0.68 -11.33 -6.65
N PRO A 307 -0.56 -10.03 -7.00
CA PRO A 307 0.40 -9.14 -6.39
C PRO A 307 0.22 -9.03 -4.88
N ILE A 308 1.34 -8.93 -4.17
CA ILE A 308 1.38 -8.79 -2.72
C ILE A 308 1.85 -7.39 -2.38
N VAL A 309 1.05 -6.67 -1.59
CA VAL A 309 1.41 -5.37 -1.01
C VAL A 309 1.58 -5.58 0.49
N MET A 310 2.72 -5.15 1.04
CA MET A 310 3.02 -5.35 2.46
C MET A 310 3.66 -4.14 3.09
N TYR A 311 3.39 -3.94 4.39
CA TYR A 311 4.11 -2.99 5.22
C TYR A 311 5.14 -3.69 6.09
N ILE A 312 6.16 -2.94 6.50
CA ILE A 312 7.27 -3.44 7.29
C ILE A 312 6.99 -3.25 8.78
N CYS A 313 6.61 -4.34 9.49
CA CYS A 313 6.49 -4.33 10.94
C CYS A 313 7.83 -4.16 11.66
N GLN A 314 8.90 -4.74 11.13
CA GLN A 314 10.22 -4.74 11.77
C GLN A 314 11.29 -4.46 10.73
N PRO A 315 12.26 -3.57 11.01
CA PRO A 315 13.28 -3.19 10.04
C PRO A 315 14.05 -4.39 9.47
N VAL A 316 14.24 -5.46 10.26
CA VAL A 316 14.90 -6.69 9.84
C VAL A 316 14.16 -7.42 8.70
N HIS A 317 12.84 -7.27 8.57
CA HIS A 317 12.05 -7.90 7.49
C HIS A 317 12.36 -7.33 6.10
N ILE A 318 13.07 -6.20 6.00
CA ILE A 318 13.59 -5.71 4.73
C ILE A 318 14.58 -6.73 4.14
N LEU A 319 15.31 -7.48 4.98
CA LEU A 319 16.18 -8.55 4.52
C LEU A 319 15.40 -9.72 3.91
N ASP A 320 14.26 -10.07 4.50
CA ASP A 320 13.39 -11.12 3.93
C ASP A 320 12.82 -10.67 2.59
N TYR A 321 12.45 -9.39 2.48
CA TYR A 321 12.05 -8.80 1.20
C TYR A 321 13.15 -8.87 0.15
N THR A 322 14.39 -8.46 0.47
CA THR A 322 15.49 -8.49 -0.51
C THR A 322 15.77 -9.90 -1.03
N PHE A 323 15.64 -10.90 -0.16
CA PHE A 323 15.83 -12.29 -0.53
C PHE A 323 14.67 -12.86 -1.34
N CYS A 324 13.43 -12.53 -0.98
CA CYS A 324 12.25 -13.17 -1.55
C CYS A 324 11.67 -12.46 -2.77
N ASN A 325 11.98 -11.18 -3.01
CA ASN A 325 11.40 -10.39 -4.09
C ASN A 325 11.59 -11.04 -5.47
N SER A 326 12.80 -11.50 -5.79
CA SER A 326 13.10 -12.17 -7.06
C SER A 326 12.47 -13.55 -7.22
N SER A 327 12.02 -14.16 -6.12
CA SER A 327 11.41 -15.50 -6.13
C SER A 327 9.91 -15.48 -6.46
N HIS A 328 9.26 -14.31 -6.37
CA HIS A 328 7.83 -14.19 -6.61
C HIS A 328 7.54 -13.95 -8.11
N LYS A 329 6.55 -14.67 -8.65
CA LYS A 329 6.09 -14.48 -10.04
C LYS A 329 5.28 -13.19 -10.19
N ALA A 330 4.32 -12.98 -9.29
CA ALA A 330 3.63 -11.72 -9.15
C ALA A 330 4.48 -10.73 -8.32
N PRO A 331 4.29 -9.42 -8.48
CA PRO A 331 5.07 -8.44 -7.75
C PRO A 331 4.88 -8.54 -6.23
N LEU A 332 5.98 -8.40 -5.51
CA LEU A 332 6.01 -8.22 -4.06
C LEU A 332 6.40 -6.76 -3.78
N PHE A 333 5.49 -5.98 -3.20
CA PHE A 333 5.69 -4.55 -2.96
C PHE A 333 5.75 -4.24 -1.47
N VAL A 334 6.71 -3.41 -1.10
CA VAL A 334 6.74 -2.76 0.22
C VAL A 334 6.07 -1.40 0.11
N THR A 335 5.13 -1.08 1.01
CA THR A 335 4.49 0.24 1.08
C THR A 335 5.50 1.34 1.36
N ASP A 336 5.23 2.54 0.86
CA ASP A 336 6.09 3.70 1.14
C ASP A 336 6.03 4.04 2.63
N PRO A 337 7.15 4.25 3.33
CA PRO A 337 7.14 4.50 4.78
C PRO A 337 6.40 5.79 5.17
N ARG A 338 6.28 6.75 4.25
CA ARG A 338 5.47 7.96 4.47
C ARG A 338 3.99 7.60 4.64
N PHE A 339 3.53 6.59 3.90
CA PHE A 339 2.18 6.05 4.01
C PHE A 339 1.98 5.33 5.34
N ASP A 340 2.99 4.58 5.80
CA ASP A 340 2.96 3.93 7.13
C ASP A 340 2.85 4.98 8.24
N VAL A 341 3.62 6.08 8.18
CA VAL A 341 3.57 7.18 9.16
C VAL A 341 2.21 7.87 9.15
N LEU A 342 1.61 8.10 7.97
CA LEU A 342 0.27 8.68 7.87
C LEU A 342 -0.77 7.80 8.57
N CYS A 343 -0.79 6.50 8.27
CA CYS A 343 -1.75 5.56 8.88
C CYS A 343 -1.57 5.48 10.40
N ALA A 344 -0.32 5.43 10.88
CA ALA A 344 -0.03 5.41 12.31
C ALA A 344 -0.53 6.67 13.04
N ARG A 345 -0.33 7.86 12.45
CA ARG A 345 -0.80 9.13 13.04
C ARG A 345 -2.33 9.22 13.09
N ILE A 346 -3.01 8.80 12.02
CA ILE A 346 -4.49 8.78 11.99
C ILE A 346 -5.01 7.88 13.10
N VAL A 347 -4.55 6.63 13.19
CA VAL A 347 -5.08 5.68 14.18
C VAL A 347 -4.73 6.12 15.60
N LYS A 348 -3.51 6.64 15.82
CA LYS A 348 -3.11 7.20 17.11
C LYS A 348 -3.99 8.38 17.53
N TYR A 349 -4.40 9.25 16.59
CA TYR A 349 -5.33 10.34 16.89
C TYR A 349 -6.68 9.82 17.40
N TYR A 350 -7.28 8.84 16.71
CA TYR A 350 -8.53 8.23 17.15
C TYR A 350 -8.38 7.53 18.50
N SER A 351 -7.26 6.84 18.72
CA SER A 351 -6.96 6.16 19.98
C SER A 351 -6.79 7.15 21.14
N LEU A 352 -6.04 8.24 20.95
CA LEU A 352 -5.87 9.30 21.94
C LEU A 352 -7.20 9.99 22.28
N LYS A 353 -8.00 10.31 21.26
CA LYS A 353 -9.31 10.94 21.42
C LYS A 353 -10.21 10.07 22.29
N ARG A 354 -10.36 8.79 21.91
CA ARG A 354 -11.18 7.82 22.66
C ARG A 354 -10.65 7.59 24.07
N PHE A 355 -9.34 7.48 24.23
CA PHE A 355 -8.72 7.30 25.54
C PHE A 355 -9.08 8.44 26.49
N ALA A 356 -8.95 9.69 26.05
CA ALA A 356 -9.31 10.86 26.84
C ALA A 356 -10.82 10.89 27.15
N GLU A 357 -11.68 10.65 26.14
CA GLU A 357 -13.13 10.69 26.28
C GLU A 357 -13.69 9.58 27.20
N VAL A 358 -13.16 8.36 27.09
CA VAL A 358 -13.66 7.19 27.81
C VAL A 358 -13.09 7.10 29.23
N THR A 359 -11.81 7.41 29.40
CA THR A 359 -11.12 7.21 30.69
C THR A 359 -11.03 8.49 31.53
N GLY A 360 -11.18 9.66 30.91
CA GLY A 360 -10.93 10.96 31.56
C GLY A 360 -9.46 11.21 31.92
N LYS A 361 -8.53 10.33 31.51
CA LYS A 361 -7.11 10.42 31.84
C LYS A 361 -6.36 11.40 30.93
N PRO A 362 -5.25 11.98 31.42
CA PRO A 362 -4.39 12.86 30.63
C PRO A 362 -3.69 12.08 29.49
N LEU A 363 -3.47 12.74 28.34
CA LEU A 363 -2.98 12.11 27.11
C LEU A 363 -1.57 11.50 27.25
N GLU A 364 -0.79 11.98 28.22
CA GLU A 364 0.54 11.49 28.57
C GLU A 364 0.52 10.03 29.05
N GLU A 365 -0.58 9.60 29.69
CA GLU A 365 -0.76 8.22 30.16
C GLU A 365 -1.09 7.26 29.02
N TRP A 366 -1.47 7.76 27.84
CA TRP A 366 -1.87 6.92 26.70
C TRP A 366 -0.79 5.90 26.33
N GLY A 367 0.48 6.33 26.34
CA GLY A 367 1.61 5.48 25.96
C GLY A 367 1.80 4.30 26.90
N THR A 368 1.57 4.47 28.19
CA THR A 368 1.64 3.38 29.17
C THR A 368 0.43 2.46 29.03
N ALA A 369 -0.76 3.01 28.77
CA ALA A 369 -1.99 2.24 28.65
C ALA A 369 -2.05 1.37 27.38
N HIS A 370 -1.40 1.79 26.30
CA HIS A 370 -1.50 1.14 24.97
C HIS A 370 -0.19 0.52 24.48
N ASP A 371 0.81 0.35 25.35
CA ASP A 371 2.16 -0.06 24.95
C ASP A 371 2.68 0.78 23.76
N GLY A 372 2.64 2.11 23.93
CA GLY A 372 2.81 3.08 22.86
C GLY A 372 4.11 2.97 22.06
N ALA A 373 5.14 2.31 22.61
CA ALA A 373 6.38 2.02 21.91
C ALA A 373 6.23 0.92 20.84
N ASN A 374 5.26 0.03 20.99
CA ASN A 374 4.95 -1.06 20.07
C ASN A 374 3.60 -0.89 19.37
N PHE A 375 2.88 0.21 19.65
CA PHE A 375 1.60 0.53 19.03
C PHE A 375 1.71 0.58 17.50
N HIS A 376 0.80 -0.12 16.82
CA HIS A 376 0.74 -0.20 15.37
C HIS A 376 -0.70 -0.39 14.91
N TYR A 377 -1.04 0.13 13.74
CA TYR A 377 -2.34 -0.10 13.09
C TYR A 377 -2.47 -1.54 12.54
N SER A 378 -3.68 -2.02 12.31
CA SER A 378 -3.95 -3.33 11.72
C SER A 378 -3.68 -3.34 10.21
N SER A 379 -3.41 -4.51 9.62
CA SER A 379 -3.28 -4.64 8.15
C SER A 379 -4.54 -4.17 7.41
N GLY A 380 -5.72 -4.30 8.06
CA GLY A 380 -6.98 -3.85 7.50
C GLY A 380 -7.05 -2.33 7.36
N MET A 381 -6.58 -1.59 8.37
CA MET A 381 -6.54 -0.13 8.32
C MET A 381 -5.79 0.33 7.07
N GLN A 382 -4.55 -0.12 6.89
CA GLN A 382 -3.74 0.37 5.79
C GLN A 382 -4.24 -0.11 4.42
N ALA A 383 -4.86 -1.28 4.34
CA ALA A 383 -5.53 -1.73 3.13
C ALA A 383 -6.73 -0.84 2.76
N VAL A 384 -7.53 -0.40 3.75
CA VAL A 384 -8.60 0.59 3.55
C VAL A 384 -8.00 1.90 3.04
N MET A 385 -6.97 2.43 3.71
CA MET A 385 -6.29 3.65 3.25
C MET A 385 -5.71 3.52 1.84
N LEU A 386 -5.18 2.35 1.49
CA LEU A 386 -4.68 2.09 0.14
C LEU A 386 -5.83 2.19 -0.87
N ALA A 387 -6.97 1.55 -0.60
CA ALA A 387 -8.16 1.61 -1.45
C ALA A 387 -8.64 3.06 -1.63
N LEU A 388 -8.71 3.84 -0.54
CA LEU A 388 -9.09 5.26 -0.62
C LEU A 388 -8.16 6.07 -1.53
N GLY A 389 -6.87 5.70 -1.60
CA GLY A 389 -5.86 6.32 -2.45
C GLY A 389 -5.94 5.97 -3.93
N VAL A 390 -6.43 4.78 -4.27
CA VAL A 390 -6.34 4.23 -5.64
C VAL A 390 -7.68 3.97 -6.31
N CYS A 391 -8.81 4.21 -5.64
CA CYS A 391 -10.15 3.89 -6.12
C CYS A 391 -11.11 5.10 -6.04
N ASP A 392 -12.09 5.14 -6.94
CA ASP A 392 -13.15 6.15 -6.99
C ASP A 392 -14.32 5.83 -6.05
N GLU A 393 -14.54 4.54 -5.75
CA GLU A 393 -15.51 4.06 -4.76
C GLU A 393 -14.88 2.93 -3.93
N VAL A 394 -15.14 2.91 -2.61
CA VAL A 394 -14.63 1.89 -1.70
C VAL A 394 -15.75 1.24 -0.90
N SER A 395 -15.80 -0.09 -0.89
CA SER A 395 -16.71 -0.87 -0.06
C SER A 395 -15.91 -1.72 0.93
N ILE A 396 -16.25 -1.61 2.21
CA ILE A 396 -15.54 -2.28 3.30
C ILE A 396 -16.39 -3.44 3.83
N PHE A 397 -15.84 -4.66 3.80
CA PHE A 397 -16.51 -5.90 4.20
C PHE A 397 -15.72 -6.63 5.28
N GLY A 398 -16.37 -7.17 6.31
CA GLY A 398 -15.68 -8.00 7.31
C GLY A 398 -14.76 -7.21 8.25
N PHE A 399 -15.09 -5.96 8.51
CA PHE A 399 -14.48 -5.11 9.54
C PHE A 399 -15.50 -4.89 10.66
N GLY A 400 -15.06 -4.96 11.90
CA GLY A 400 -15.94 -4.88 13.06
C GLY A 400 -16.11 -6.21 13.78
N LYS A 401 -16.86 -6.14 14.88
CA LYS A 401 -17.05 -7.24 15.83
C LYS A 401 -18.51 -7.34 16.23
N SER A 402 -18.98 -8.58 16.38
CA SER A 402 -20.23 -8.91 17.08
C SER A 402 -19.90 -9.85 18.23
N ALA A 403 -20.65 -9.77 19.33
CA ALA A 403 -20.46 -10.64 20.50
C ALA A 403 -20.55 -12.15 20.16
N SER A 404 -21.30 -12.50 19.11
CA SER A 404 -21.48 -13.87 18.64
C SER A 404 -20.51 -14.28 17.52
N ALA A 405 -19.78 -13.33 16.94
CA ALA A 405 -18.91 -13.59 15.79
C ALA A 405 -17.51 -14.05 16.22
N LYS A 406 -16.92 -14.95 15.43
CA LYS A 406 -15.50 -15.29 15.55
C LYS A 406 -14.64 -14.09 15.11
N HIS A 407 -13.41 -14.04 15.60
CA HIS A 407 -12.44 -13.04 15.15
C HIS A 407 -12.05 -13.26 13.68
N HIS A 408 -11.89 -14.52 13.27
CA HIS A 408 -11.73 -14.86 11.85
C HIS A 408 -12.84 -15.79 11.36
N TYR A 409 -13.36 -15.54 10.15
CA TYR A 409 -14.37 -16.42 9.55
C TYR A 409 -13.81 -17.82 9.20
N HIS A 410 -12.51 -17.92 8.96
CA HIS A 410 -11.83 -19.14 8.50
C HIS A 410 -10.98 -19.84 9.58
N THR A 411 -11.02 -19.39 10.84
CA THR A 411 -10.33 -20.05 11.97
C THR A 411 -11.25 -20.14 13.19
N ASN A 412 -10.78 -20.81 14.25
CA ASN A 412 -11.48 -20.87 15.53
C ASN A 412 -11.05 -19.77 16.51
N GLN A 413 -10.29 -18.77 16.05
CA GLN A 413 -9.91 -17.62 16.88
C GLN A 413 -11.14 -16.76 17.15
N LYS A 414 -11.39 -16.46 18.44
CA LYS A 414 -12.51 -15.63 18.90
C LYS A 414 -12.10 -14.25 19.38
N VAL A 415 -10.85 -14.08 19.80
CA VAL A 415 -10.36 -12.85 20.45
C VAL A 415 -9.46 -12.07 19.50
N GLU A 416 -9.66 -10.75 19.49
CA GLU A 416 -8.80 -9.78 18.81
C GLU A 416 -7.41 -9.72 19.46
N LEU A 417 -6.38 -9.44 18.66
CA LEU A 417 -5.05 -9.22 19.20
C LEU A 417 -4.98 -7.88 19.96
N ALA A 418 -4.49 -7.88 21.19
CA ALA A 418 -4.35 -6.68 22.01
C ALA A 418 -3.31 -5.66 21.48
N LEU A 419 -2.62 -5.97 20.37
CA LEU A 419 -1.60 -5.12 19.75
C LEU A 419 -2.19 -3.92 18.98
N HIS A 420 -3.45 -4.03 18.53
CA HIS A 420 -4.13 -3.00 17.76
C HIS A 420 -5.28 -2.40 18.57
N ASP A 421 -5.49 -1.10 18.46
CA ASP A 421 -6.69 -0.44 18.98
C ASP A 421 -7.80 -0.49 17.92
N TYR A 422 -8.48 -1.64 17.85
CA TYR A 422 -9.57 -1.87 16.88
C TYR A 422 -10.72 -0.87 17.03
N GLU A 423 -11.01 -0.44 18.24
CA GLU A 423 -12.07 0.53 18.51
C GLU A 423 -11.75 1.91 17.93
N ALA A 424 -10.48 2.32 17.97
CA ALA A 424 -10.00 3.51 17.28
C ALA A 424 -10.12 3.37 15.75
N GLU A 425 -9.76 2.20 15.20
CA GLU A 425 -9.92 1.93 13.77
C GLU A 425 -11.38 1.91 13.32
N TYR A 426 -12.29 1.33 14.12
CA TYR A 426 -13.72 1.34 13.83
C TYR A 426 -14.31 2.75 13.86
N ALA A 427 -13.84 3.61 14.78
CA ALA A 427 -14.20 5.02 14.79
C ALA A 427 -13.73 5.73 13.51
N PHE A 428 -12.50 5.45 13.08
CA PHE A 428 -11.99 5.95 11.80
C PHE A 428 -12.84 5.48 10.60
N TYR A 429 -13.19 4.20 10.51
CA TYR A 429 -14.00 3.70 9.39
C TYR A 429 -15.39 4.35 9.37
N ARG A 430 -16.01 4.59 10.52
CA ARG A 430 -17.27 5.34 10.61
C ARG A 430 -17.12 6.75 10.07
N ASP A 431 -16.08 7.48 10.48
CA ASP A 431 -15.86 8.85 10.02
C ASP A 431 -15.55 8.89 8.51
N VAL A 432 -14.83 7.92 7.96
CA VAL A 432 -14.60 7.82 6.51
C VAL A 432 -15.93 7.70 5.73
N VAL A 433 -16.91 6.96 6.28
CA VAL A 433 -18.23 6.79 5.66
C VAL A 433 -19.13 7.99 5.87
N GLU A 434 -19.25 8.47 7.10
CA GLU A 434 -20.25 9.45 7.50
C GLU A 434 -19.76 10.90 7.37
N LYS A 435 -18.47 11.14 7.64
CA LYS A 435 -17.86 12.47 7.77
C LYS A 435 -16.44 12.48 7.19
N PRO A 436 -16.24 12.14 5.91
CA PRO A 436 -14.90 11.97 5.32
C PRO A 436 -14.00 13.22 5.45
N TRP A 437 -14.59 14.42 5.57
CA TRP A 437 -13.83 15.65 5.83
C TRP A 437 -13.19 15.68 7.22
N GLN A 438 -13.67 14.93 8.21
CA GLN A 438 -13.15 14.88 9.58
C GLN A 438 -11.99 13.89 9.79
N VAL A 439 -11.35 13.40 8.73
CA VAL A 439 -10.16 12.55 8.87
C VAL A 439 -8.90 13.43 8.97
N PRO A 440 -8.14 13.38 10.09
CA PRO A 440 -6.96 14.23 10.28
C PRO A 440 -5.78 13.77 9.40
N PHE A 441 -4.75 14.63 9.30
CA PHE A 441 -3.46 14.36 8.62
C PHE A 441 -3.51 14.13 7.11
N ILE A 442 -4.69 14.02 6.50
CA ILE A 442 -4.85 13.97 5.06
C ILE A 442 -4.72 15.38 4.49
N SER A 443 -3.98 15.53 3.39
CA SER A 443 -3.85 16.81 2.69
C SER A 443 -5.23 17.34 2.26
N GLY A 444 -5.50 18.63 2.45
CA GLY A 444 -6.78 19.25 2.06
C GLY A 444 -7.07 19.17 0.55
N ASN A 445 -6.06 18.88 -0.27
CA ASN A 445 -6.21 18.67 -1.71
C ASN A 445 -6.66 17.25 -2.07
N PHE A 446 -6.58 16.30 -1.13
CA PHE A 446 -7.00 14.93 -1.35
C PHE A 446 -8.46 14.76 -0.92
N LYS A 447 -9.31 14.35 -1.86
CA LYS A 447 -10.70 14.00 -1.58
C LYS A 447 -10.82 12.52 -1.31
N ILE A 448 -11.35 12.16 -0.14
CA ILE A 448 -11.68 10.78 0.19
C ILE A 448 -12.88 10.35 -0.69
N PRO A 449 -12.78 9.21 -1.40
CA PRO A 449 -13.88 8.72 -2.24
C PRO A 449 -15.09 8.30 -1.41
N PRO A 450 -16.30 8.26 -2.02
CA PRO A 450 -17.46 7.62 -1.43
C PRO A 450 -17.10 6.23 -0.89
N THR A 451 -17.42 6.02 0.39
CA THR A 451 -17.10 4.79 1.08
C THR A 451 -18.36 4.21 1.69
N THR A 452 -18.61 2.93 1.47
CA THR A 452 -19.70 2.19 2.10
C THR A 452 -19.14 1.11 3.00
N THR A 453 -19.90 0.75 4.04
CA THR A 453 -19.58 -0.40 4.89
C THR A 453 -20.79 -1.31 4.93
N SER A 454 -20.59 -2.61 4.74
CA SER A 454 -21.71 -3.55 4.76
C SER A 454 -21.98 -4.15 6.14
N PHE A 455 -21.22 -3.80 7.19
CA PHE A 455 -21.32 -4.46 8.51
C PHE A 455 -20.98 -3.61 9.74
N ILE A 456 -20.91 -2.28 9.66
CA ILE A 456 -20.81 -1.48 10.89
C ILE A 456 -22.20 -1.40 11.55
N LYS A 457 -22.62 -2.49 12.22
CA LYS A 457 -23.47 -2.36 13.40
C LYS A 457 -22.54 -2.30 14.60
N VAL A 458 -22.03 -1.11 14.88
CA VAL A 458 -21.49 -0.83 16.21
C VAL A 458 -22.72 -0.65 17.11
N PRO A 459 -22.84 -1.39 18.22
CA PRO A 459 -23.93 -1.24 19.17
C PRO A 459 -23.99 0.16 19.79
#